data_AF-H3BGC4-F1
#
_entry.id   AF-H3BGC4-F1
#
_cell.length_a   1.000
_cell.length_b   1.000
_cell.length_c   1.000
_cell.angle_alpha   90.00
_cell.angle_beta   90.00
_cell.angle_gamma   90.00
#
_symmetry.space_group_name_H-M   'P 1'
#
loop_
_entity.id
_entity.type
_entity.pdbx_description
1 polymer ?
#
loop_
_entity_poly.entity_id
_entity_poly.type
_entity_poly.pdbx_seq_one_letter_code
_entity_poly.pdbx_strand_id
1 'polypeptide(L)'
;MPKKKGKGKKGKRKGKGKKGGKSVSKADKELDIEKIKENVALWEARLNATEKSRVEYREAARHLARTNEDLVNQHHQLERDTVEVIAFLKKKDADKDAQIAKLRQLLIDQRKTSQEESMRLVREEESYKQQIAHCEEKLLRRENEIRLIQGELNMIKDFRKKKSLIQRELNTVKESMYIANKEHKDMLSNMEHKFFDEKVRLEKEAEQKIALLAERAHNEAVVHLGETARSVFRENVRLTESLNYHIKELEELKKVKEKLTAYNPTISILCETNDRLVEKKVSQSKQQLEQIQDFKKKIESLEKVLSIMTQEFETELKKRELQVVDETEGTQMENKKLRKLLEMKDREVNRVKKLARNVLEQRREVETFFLEALDQVKREIVVSREFYKQVAQEAYNKRMIEATAGKEEYPKVRTFIKNENSTNSVHRDLEEAEKWYATNIKTGKIDISELTWEQKEKVLRLLFAKMNGLRLR
;
A
#
# COMPACT_ATOMS: atom_id res chain seq x y z
N MET A 1 55.59 51.82 -27.49
CA MET A 1 56.80 52.10 -28.31
C MET A 1 56.36 52.31 -29.75
N PRO A 2 57.03 53.09 -30.62
CA PRO A 2 57.90 54.27 -30.46
C PRO A 2 57.38 55.52 -31.26
N LYS A 3 57.50 56.75 -30.74
CA LYS A 3 58.49 57.83 -31.06
C LYS A 3 58.68 58.23 -32.55
N LYS A 4 58.48 59.53 -32.86
CA LYS A 4 59.51 60.57 -33.18
C LYS A 4 58.82 61.80 -33.82
N LYS A 5 58.84 62.98 -33.18
CA LYS A 5 59.85 64.07 -33.24
C LYS A 5 60.06 64.69 -34.63
N GLY A 6 59.83 66.00 -34.71
CA GLY A 6 60.39 66.88 -35.75
C GLY A 6 60.09 68.36 -35.47
N LYS A 7 61.00 69.05 -34.77
CA LYS A 7 61.05 70.52 -34.65
C LYS A 7 61.69 71.12 -35.91
N GLY A 8 61.26 72.31 -36.33
CA GLY A 8 61.98 73.15 -37.29
C GLY A 8 61.53 74.61 -37.18
N LYS A 9 62.48 75.54 -37.11
CA LYS A 9 62.37 76.92 -36.58
C LYS A 9 62.92 77.92 -37.61
N LYS A 10 62.49 79.20 -37.52
CA LYS A 10 63.04 80.44 -38.14
C LYS A 10 62.83 80.57 -39.67
N GLY A 11 62.52 81.71 -40.27
CA GLY A 11 62.49 83.11 -39.83
C GLY A 11 63.38 84.00 -40.71
N LYS A 12 62.78 85.03 -41.35
CA LYS A 12 63.37 86.28 -41.92
C LYS A 12 64.20 86.10 -43.24
N ARG A 13 64.18 86.97 -44.27
CA ARG A 13 64.11 88.45 -44.35
C ARG A 13 63.93 88.90 -45.83
N LYS A 14 63.32 90.10 -45.98
CA LYS A 14 63.60 91.25 -46.89
C LYS A 14 63.77 91.06 -48.42
N GLY A 15 63.14 91.96 -49.18
CA GLY A 15 63.66 92.44 -50.47
C GLY A 15 62.66 93.27 -51.28
N LYS A 16 63.06 94.46 -51.72
CA LYS A 16 62.24 95.53 -52.36
C LYS A 16 62.81 95.76 -53.78
N GLY A 17 61.98 95.97 -54.80
CA GLY A 17 62.40 96.41 -56.15
C GLY A 17 61.34 96.08 -57.20
N LYS A 18 60.49 97.00 -57.67
CA LYS A 18 60.67 98.15 -58.59
C LYS A 18 60.68 97.74 -60.08
N LYS A 19 59.52 98.02 -60.72
CA LYS A 19 59.29 98.61 -62.06
C LYS A 19 60.05 98.03 -63.29
N GLY A 20 59.28 97.49 -64.23
CA GLY A 20 59.69 97.28 -65.62
C GLY A 20 58.48 96.94 -66.48
N GLY A 21 57.97 97.93 -67.22
CA GLY A 21 56.82 97.80 -68.11
C GLY A 21 57.17 97.01 -69.38
N LYS A 22 56.16 96.32 -69.92
CA LYS A 22 56.24 95.62 -71.21
C LYS A 22 55.19 96.25 -72.13
N SER A 23 55.62 96.95 -73.18
CA SER A 23 54.73 97.33 -74.28
C SER A 23 54.56 96.12 -75.19
N VAL A 24 53.37 95.50 -75.16
CA VAL A 24 53.03 94.34 -75.98
C VAL A 24 51.95 94.75 -76.98
N SER A 25 52.20 94.42 -78.25
CA SER A 25 51.39 94.78 -79.43
C SER A 25 50.05 94.03 -79.45
N LYS A 26 49.07 94.50 -80.25
CA LYS A 26 47.68 93.97 -80.27
C LYS A 26 47.56 92.48 -80.66
N ALA A 27 48.49 91.92 -81.43
CA ALA A 27 48.46 90.52 -81.87
C ALA A 27 48.99 89.54 -80.78
N ASP A 28 50.01 89.96 -80.02
CA ASP A 28 50.48 89.20 -78.85
C ASP A 28 49.41 89.14 -77.76
N LYS A 29 48.56 90.18 -77.65
CA LYS A 29 47.42 90.16 -76.72
C LYS A 29 46.38 89.13 -77.13
N GLU A 30 46.18 88.87 -78.42
CA GLU A 30 45.18 87.92 -78.91
C GLU A 30 45.66 86.46 -78.73
N LEU A 31 46.94 86.18 -79.01
CA LEU A 31 47.60 84.91 -78.67
C LEU A 31 47.73 84.68 -77.15
N ASP A 32 47.98 85.73 -76.36
CA ASP A 32 47.95 85.63 -74.91
C ASP A 32 46.53 85.40 -74.40
N ILE A 33 45.50 85.99 -75.03
CA ILE A 33 44.09 85.72 -74.71
C ILE A 33 43.73 84.26 -75.04
N GLU A 34 44.19 83.70 -76.17
CA GLU A 34 43.99 82.28 -76.51
C GLU A 34 44.69 81.34 -75.54
N LYS A 35 45.96 81.59 -75.19
CA LYS A 35 46.69 80.81 -74.17
C LYS A 35 46.03 80.91 -72.79
N ILE A 36 45.49 82.09 -72.44
CA ILE A 36 44.71 82.27 -71.21
C ILE A 36 43.43 81.44 -71.28
N LYS A 37 42.71 81.43 -72.41
CA LYS A 37 41.50 80.61 -72.59
C LYS A 37 41.80 79.11 -72.51
N GLU A 38 42.87 78.63 -73.12
CA GLU A 38 43.32 77.23 -73.03
C GLU A 38 43.72 76.84 -71.60
N ASN A 39 44.43 77.73 -70.90
CA ASN A 39 44.80 77.51 -69.51
C ASN A 39 43.57 77.53 -68.58
N VAL A 40 42.62 78.45 -68.80
CA VAL A 40 41.33 78.47 -68.11
C VAL A 40 40.57 77.17 -68.35
N ALA A 41 40.46 76.71 -69.61
CA ALA A 41 39.83 75.44 -69.95
C ALA A 41 40.53 74.23 -69.30
N LEU A 42 41.85 74.24 -69.20
CA LEU A 42 42.62 73.20 -68.49
C LEU A 42 42.34 73.19 -66.99
N TRP A 43 42.27 74.37 -66.36
CA TRP A 43 41.92 74.49 -64.93
C TRP A 43 40.47 74.11 -64.68
N GLU A 44 39.54 74.46 -65.58
CA GLU A 44 38.15 74.03 -65.53
C GLU A 44 38.02 72.51 -65.68
N ALA A 45 38.74 71.90 -66.62
CA ALA A 45 38.76 70.44 -66.79
C ALA A 45 39.33 69.73 -65.55
N ARG A 46 40.41 70.27 -64.97
CA ARG A 46 41.02 69.74 -63.74
C ARG A 46 40.09 69.90 -62.54
N LEU A 47 39.45 71.06 -62.40
CA LEU A 47 38.45 71.33 -61.37
C LEU A 47 37.29 70.34 -61.49
N ASN A 48 36.73 70.17 -62.70
CA ASN A 48 35.67 69.22 -62.99
C ASN A 48 36.06 67.77 -62.69
N ALA A 49 37.28 67.35 -63.04
CA ALA A 49 37.77 66.01 -62.70
C ALA A 49 37.91 65.80 -61.18
N THR A 50 38.38 66.82 -60.45
CA THR A 50 38.45 66.77 -58.98
C THR A 50 37.09 66.86 -58.30
N GLU A 51 36.13 67.58 -58.90
CA GLU A 51 34.75 67.67 -58.42
C GLU A 51 34.05 66.32 -58.59
N LYS A 52 34.23 65.66 -59.75
CA LYS A 52 33.72 64.31 -60.00
C LYS A 52 34.27 63.29 -59.02
N SER A 53 35.59 63.21 -58.84
CA SER A 53 36.18 62.29 -57.87
C SER A 53 35.76 62.58 -56.44
N ARG A 54 35.61 63.85 -56.06
CA ARG A 54 35.05 64.26 -54.75
C ARG A 54 33.61 63.78 -54.56
N VAL A 55 32.77 63.86 -55.59
CA VAL A 55 31.39 63.35 -55.56
C VAL A 55 31.41 61.83 -55.42
N GLU A 56 32.22 61.12 -56.22
CA GLU A 56 32.38 59.67 -56.14
C GLU A 56 32.84 59.21 -54.75
N TYR A 57 33.85 59.87 -54.16
CA TYR A 57 34.29 59.56 -52.79
C TYR A 57 33.21 59.82 -51.74
N ARG A 58 32.39 60.86 -51.91
CA ARG A 58 31.25 61.14 -51.01
C ARG A 58 30.18 60.08 -51.14
N GLU A 59 29.88 59.63 -52.36
CA GLU A 59 28.92 58.57 -52.61
C GLU A 59 29.41 57.23 -52.07
N ALA A 60 30.68 56.88 -52.28
CA ALA A 60 31.31 55.71 -51.69
C ALA A 60 31.30 55.74 -50.15
N ALA A 61 31.62 56.90 -49.55
CA ALA A 61 31.56 57.07 -48.10
C ALA A 61 30.14 56.93 -47.55
N ARG A 62 29.12 57.48 -48.24
CA ARG A 62 27.71 57.32 -47.86
C ARG A 62 27.26 55.86 -48.01
N HIS A 63 27.67 55.18 -49.07
CA HIS A 63 27.38 53.77 -49.28
C HIS A 63 27.99 52.93 -48.16
N LEU A 64 29.28 53.13 -47.87
CA LEU A 64 29.98 52.44 -46.78
C LEU A 64 29.32 52.70 -45.43
N ALA A 65 28.90 53.94 -45.15
CA ALA A 65 28.19 54.28 -43.92
C ALA A 65 26.86 53.51 -43.79
N ARG A 66 26.06 53.46 -44.86
CA ARG A 66 24.80 52.68 -44.90
C ARG A 66 25.06 51.19 -44.70
N THR A 67 26.01 50.61 -45.42
CA THR A 67 26.32 49.18 -45.27
C THR A 67 26.85 48.86 -43.87
N ASN A 68 27.60 49.77 -43.25
CA ASN A 68 28.08 49.57 -41.90
C ASN A 68 26.93 49.66 -40.88
N GLU A 69 25.99 50.58 -41.07
CA GLU A 69 24.76 50.67 -40.27
C GLU A 69 23.89 49.41 -40.42
N ASP A 70 23.71 48.90 -41.64
CA ASP A 70 22.99 47.66 -41.91
C ASP A 70 23.66 46.45 -41.24
N LEU A 71 24.99 46.33 -41.36
CA LEU A 71 25.76 45.26 -40.71
C LEU A 71 25.66 45.34 -39.18
N VAL A 72 25.72 46.56 -38.61
CA VAL A 72 25.54 46.77 -37.18
C VAL A 72 24.13 46.35 -36.75
N ASN A 73 23.09 46.72 -37.50
CA ASN A 73 21.71 46.33 -37.18
C ASN A 73 21.53 44.80 -37.27
N GLN A 74 22.12 44.16 -38.28
CA GLN A 74 22.12 42.69 -38.42
C GLN A 74 22.84 42.03 -37.25
N HIS A 75 24.00 42.54 -36.85
CA HIS A 75 24.74 42.03 -35.69
C HIS A 75 23.90 42.10 -34.41
N HIS A 76 23.29 43.25 -34.12
CA HIS A 76 22.42 43.41 -32.95
C HIS A 76 21.17 42.51 -33.00
N GLN A 77 20.65 42.21 -34.19
CA GLN A 77 19.54 41.26 -34.32
C GLN A 77 20.01 39.83 -34.04
N LEU A 78 21.13 39.41 -34.62
CA LEU A 78 21.71 38.09 -34.38
C LEU A 78 22.10 37.89 -32.91
N GLU A 79 22.65 38.91 -32.24
CA GLU A 79 22.93 38.87 -30.80
C GLU A 79 21.65 38.68 -29.98
N ARG A 80 20.56 39.37 -30.34
CA ARG A 80 19.26 39.19 -29.67
C ARG A 80 18.72 37.77 -29.89
N ASP A 81 18.68 37.32 -31.14
CA ASP A 81 18.18 35.99 -31.49
C ASP A 81 19.00 34.88 -30.82
N THR A 82 20.33 35.01 -30.77
CA THR A 82 21.21 34.04 -30.10
C THR A 82 20.99 34.03 -28.58
N VAL A 83 20.82 35.19 -27.94
CA VAL A 83 20.50 35.27 -26.51
C VAL A 83 19.14 34.62 -26.22
N GLU A 84 18.13 34.86 -27.06
CA GLU A 84 16.79 34.24 -26.91
C GLU A 84 16.85 32.71 -27.06
N VAL A 85 17.56 32.21 -28.06
CA VAL A 85 17.78 30.76 -28.25
C VAL A 85 18.51 30.16 -27.05
N ILE A 86 19.57 30.80 -26.56
CA ILE A 86 20.30 30.33 -25.37
C ILE A 86 19.39 30.34 -24.14
N ALA A 87 18.58 31.37 -23.94
CA ALA A 87 17.65 31.46 -22.82
C ALA A 87 16.59 30.36 -22.87
N PHE A 88 16.04 30.08 -24.06
CA PHE A 88 15.08 29.00 -24.26
C PHE A 88 15.70 27.62 -23.98
N LEU A 89 16.91 27.36 -24.48
CA LEU A 89 17.63 26.11 -24.24
C LEU A 89 17.96 25.93 -22.75
N LYS A 90 18.47 26.97 -22.08
CA LYS A 90 18.73 26.95 -20.63
C LYS A 90 17.47 26.66 -19.82
N LYS A 91 16.33 27.26 -20.19
CA LYS A 91 15.04 26.98 -19.54
C LYS A 91 14.64 25.52 -19.73
N LYS A 92 14.75 24.99 -20.95
CA LYS A 92 14.45 23.57 -21.23
C LYS A 92 15.37 22.62 -20.48
N ASP A 93 16.66 22.95 -20.36
CA ASP A 93 17.60 22.12 -19.60
C ASP A 93 17.28 22.15 -18.11
N ALA A 94 16.97 23.32 -17.54
CA ALA A 94 16.51 23.43 -16.16
C ALA A 94 15.21 22.64 -15.89
N ASP A 95 14.25 22.69 -16.81
CA ASP A 95 13.00 21.92 -16.71
C ASP A 95 13.27 20.41 -16.76
N LYS A 96 14.20 19.95 -17.62
CA LYS A 96 14.62 18.54 -17.68
C LYS A 96 15.36 18.12 -16.43
N ASP A 97 16.28 18.94 -15.91
CA ASP A 97 17.01 18.65 -14.68
C ASP A 97 16.05 18.55 -13.48
N ALA A 98 15.03 19.40 -13.42
CA ALA A 98 13.98 19.32 -12.42
C ALA A 98 13.15 18.02 -12.56
N GLN A 99 12.85 17.57 -13.78
CA GLN A 99 12.18 16.29 -14.02
C GLN A 99 13.07 15.11 -13.63
N ILE A 100 14.36 15.14 -13.97
CA ILE A 100 15.34 14.11 -13.58
C ILE A 100 15.44 14.03 -12.06
N ALA A 101 15.50 15.17 -11.36
CA ALA A 101 15.53 15.21 -9.91
C ALA A 101 14.26 14.59 -9.30
N LYS A 102 13.07 14.93 -9.82
CA LYS A 102 11.81 14.33 -9.38
C LYS A 102 11.77 12.82 -9.61
N LEU A 103 12.19 12.35 -10.79
CA LEU A 103 12.22 10.92 -11.11
C LEU A 103 13.23 10.17 -10.25
N ARG A 104 14.40 10.75 -9.96
CA ARG A 104 15.37 10.18 -9.03
C ARG A 104 14.81 10.06 -7.62
N GLN A 105 14.10 11.08 -7.14
CA GLN A 105 13.46 11.04 -5.82
C GLN A 105 12.39 9.95 -5.75
N LEU A 106 11.51 9.88 -6.75
CA LEU A 106 10.49 8.82 -6.85
C LEU A 106 11.12 7.42 -6.85
N LEU A 107 12.25 7.24 -7.55
CA LEU A 107 12.96 5.96 -7.60
C LEU A 107 13.56 5.60 -6.23
N ILE A 108 14.11 6.57 -5.51
CA ILE A 108 14.60 6.38 -4.13
C ILE A 108 13.45 6.00 -3.20
N ASP A 109 12.34 6.74 -3.26
CA ASP A 109 11.18 6.51 -2.41
C ASP A 109 10.58 5.12 -2.68
N GLN A 110 10.43 4.74 -3.96
CA GLN A 110 9.96 3.40 -4.35
C GLN A 110 10.92 2.28 -3.90
N ARG A 111 12.24 2.51 -3.93
CA ARG A 111 13.20 1.55 -3.39
C ARG A 111 13.07 1.40 -1.88
N LYS A 112 12.84 2.50 -1.15
CA LYS A 112 12.62 2.46 0.30
C LYS A 112 11.34 1.71 0.65
N THR A 113 10.22 2.01 -0.02
CA THR A 113 8.96 1.30 0.24
C THR A 113 9.09 -0.19 -0.07
N SER A 114 9.75 -0.56 -1.17
CA SER A 114 10.00 -1.97 -1.51
C SER A 114 10.91 -2.67 -0.48
N GLN A 115 11.92 -1.98 0.06
CA GLN A 115 12.76 -2.50 1.14
C GLN A 115 11.99 -2.67 2.45
N GLU A 116 11.16 -1.71 2.81
CA GLU A 116 10.30 -1.76 4.00
C GLU A 116 9.28 -2.91 3.91
N GLU A 117 8.64 -3.09 2.75
CA GLU A 117 7.76 -4.22 2.46
C GLU A 117 8.52 -5.55 2.56
N SER A 118 9.73 -5.64 1.98
CA SER A 118 10.57 -6.85 2.07
C SER A 118 10.93 -7.17 3.53
N MET A 119 11.33 -6.17 4.32
CA MET A 119 11.62 -6.36 5.75
C MET A 119 10.38 -6.77 6.54
N ARG A 120 9.20 -6.24 6.19
CA ARG A 120 7.94 -6.63 6.81
C ARG A 120 7.60 -8.09 6.51
N LEU A 121 7.72 -8.51 5.24
CA LEU A 121 7.48 -9.90 4.83
C LEU A 121 8.43 -10.86 5.55
N VAL A 122 9.72 -10.52 5.67
CA VAL A 122 10.70 -11.33 6.41
C VAL A 122 10.32 -11.47 7.89
N ARG A 123 9.84 -10.41 8.54
CA ARG A 123 9.37 -10.47 9.94
C ARG A 123 8.12 -11.34 10.10
N GLU A 124 7.18 -11.23 9.16
CA GLU A 124 5.98 -12.07 9.15
C GLU A 124 6.34 -13.55 8.93
N GLU A 125 7.26 -13.85 8.00
CA GLU A 125 7.79 -15.20 7.78
C GLU A 125 8.45 -15.78 9.03
N GLU A 126 9.28 -15.00 9.73
CA GLU A 126 9.93 -15.41 10.97
C GLU A 126 8.91 -15.71 12.08
N SER A 127 7.85 -14.89 12.19
CA SER A 127 6.75 -15.14 13.13
C SER A 127 6.02 -16.45 12.81
N TYR A 128 5.73 -16.71 11.53
CA TYR A 128 5.09 -17.96 11.13
C TYR A 128 5.99 -19.17 11.37
N LYS A 129 7.31 -19.07 11.13
CA LYS A 129 8.28 -20.13 11.47
C LYS A 129 8.25 -20.46 12.96
N GLN A 130 8.22 -19.45 13.82
CA GLN A 130 8.13 -19.65 15.27
C GLN A 130 6.81 -20.31 15.69
N GLN A 131 5.68 -19.91 15.07
CA GLN A 131 4.38 -20.53 15.33
C GLN A 131 4.35 -21.99 14.88
N ILE A 132 4.94 -22.31 13.73
CA ILE A 132 5.06 -23.69 13.23
C ILE A 132 5.91 -24.51 14.19
N ALA A 133 7.09 -24.03 14.58
CA ALA A 133 7.97 -24.73 15.53
C ALA A 133 7.27 -24.99 16.88
N HIS A 134 6.49 -24.04 17.39
CA HIS A 134 5.70 -24.22 18.61
C HIS A 134 4.59 -25.28 18.45
N CYS A 135 3.93 -25.31 17.29
CA CYS A 135 2.93 -26.33 16.98
C CYS A 135 3.56 -27.72 16.84
N GLU A 136 4.71 -27.82 16.19
CA GLU A 136 5.49 -29.06 16.07
C GLU A 136 5.92 -29.58 17.45
N GLU A 137 6.39 -28.71 18.34
CA GLU A 137 6.75 -29.10 19.70
C GLU A 137 5.54 -29.62 20.49
N LYS A 138 4.38 -28.95 20.38
CA LYS A 138 3.13 -29.42 21.00
C LYS A 138 2.70 -30.78 20.45
N LEU A 139 2.80 -30.99 19.14
CA LEU A 139 2.49 -32.27 18.50
C LEU A 139 3.41 -33.37 19.03
N LEU A 140 4.72 -33.12 19.09
CA LEU A 140 5.69 -34.08 19.61
C LEU A 140 5.40 -34.45 21.08
N ARG A 141 5.03 -33.48 21.92
CA ARG A 141 4.61 -33.75 23.31
C ARG A 141 3.39 -34.66 23.36
N ARG A 142 2.37 -34.39 22.54
CA ARG A 142 1.15 -35.23 22.47
C ARG A 142 1.44 -36.63 21.94
N GLU A 143 2.31 -36.77 20.94
CA GLU A 143 2.74 -38.08 20.43
C GLU A 143 3.44 -38.91 21.51
N ASN A 144 4.29 -38.27 22.33
CA ASN A 144 4.94 -38.94 23.45
C ASN A 144 3.95 -39.36 24.55
N GLU A 145 2.98 -38.51 24.89
CA GLU A 145 1.88 -38.87 25.81
C GLU A 145 1.07 -40.06 25.29
N ILE A 146 0.70 -40.05 24.01
CA ILE A 146 -0.02 -41.16 23.37
C ILE A 146 0.80 -42.44 23.44
N ARG A 147 2.12 -42.37 23.19
CA ARG A 147 3.02 -43.52 23.27
C ARG A 147 3.08 -44.11 24.68
N LEU A 148 3.13 -43.26 25.71
CA LEU A 148 3.09 -43.70 27.11
C LEU A 148 1.77 -44.39 27.43
N ILE A 149 0.63 -43.79 27.07
CA ILE A 149 -0.70 -44.37 27.28
C ILE A 149 -0.85 -45.71 26.56
N GLN A 150 -0.33 -45.83 25.33
CA GLN A 150 -0.31 -47.10 24.59
C GLN A 150 0.53 -48.16 25.32
N GLY A 151 1.68 -47.77 25.88
CA GLY A 151 2.50 -48.65 26.72
C GLY A 151 1.77 -49.14 27.97
N GLU A 152 1.14 -48.23 28.71
CA GLU A 152 0.31 -48.56 29.88
C GLU A 152 -0.86 -49.48 29.53
N LEU A 153 -1.54 -49.22 28.41
CA LEU A 153 -2.64 -50.05 27.93
C LEU A 153 -2.18 -51.49 27.65
N ASN A 154 -1.00 -51.66 27.06
CA ASN A 154 -0.41 -52.98 26.82
C ASN A 154 -0.08 -53.69 28.14
N MET A 155 0.51 -52.99 29.12
CA MET A 155 0.74 -53.56 30.45
C MET A 155 -0.56 -53.99 31.13
N ILE A 156 -1.63 -53.19 31.02
CA ILE A 156 -2.96 -53.53 31.56
C ILE A 156 -3.54 -54.76 30.85
N LYS A 157 -3.39 -54.88 29.53
CA LYS A 157 -3.82 -56.07 28.77
C LYS A 157 -3.10 -57.32 29.26
N ASP A 158 -1.79 -57.25 29.48
CA ASP A 158 -1.00 -58.38 29.98
C ASP A 158 -1.34 -58.73 31.42
N PHE A 159 -1.57 -57.72 32.27
CA PHE A 159 -2.07 -57.93 33.63
C PHE A 159 -3.42 -58.64 33.63
N ARG A 160 -4.36 -58.24 32.75
CA ARG A 160 -5.67 -58.92 32.61
C ARG A 160 -5.53 -60.38 32.18
N LYS A 161 -4.63 -60.68 31.24
CA LYS A 161 -4.33 -62.07 30.83
C LYS A 161 -3.77 -62.90 31.99
N LYS A 162 -2.77 -62.37 32.71
CA LYS A 162 -2.18 -63.04 33.88
C LYS A 162 -3.19 -63.23 35.01
N LYS A 163 -4.01 -62.21 35.29
CA LYS A 163 -5.10 -62.30 36.28
C LYS A 163 -6.09 -63.41 35.93
N SER A 164 -6.49 -63.52 34.66
CA SER A 164 -7.35 -64.61 34.17
C SER A 164 -6.73 -66.00 34.38
N LEU A 165 -5.43 -66.13 34.10
CA LEU A 165 -4.70 -67.39 34.30
C LEU A 165 -4.64 -67.78 35.79
N ILE A 166 -4.18 -66.86 36.64
CA ILE A 166 -4.06 -67.09 38.09
C ILE A 166 -5.42 -67.39 38.70
N GLN A 167 -6.49 -66.70 38.26
CA GLN A 167 -7.84 -66.98 38.75
C GLN A 167 -8.31 -68.40 38.38
N ARG A 168 -7.98 -68.88 37.18
CA ARG A 168 -8.27 -70.27 36.77
C ARG A 168 -7.49 -71.26 37.62
N GLU A 169 -6.19 -71.06 37.79
CA GLU A 169 -5.34 -71.92 38.64
C GLU A 169 -5.84 -71.97 40.09
N LEU A 170 -6.21 -70.82 40.67
CA LEU A 170 -6.76 -70.74 42.02
C LEU A 170 -8.07 -71.53 42.14
N ASN A 171 -8.95 -71.44 41.15
CA ASN A 171 -10.19 -72.20 41.14
C ASN A 171 -9.91 -73.71 41.05
N THR A 172 -8.97 -74.14 40.21
CA THR A 172 -8.55 -75.55 40.12
C THR A 172 -7.97 -76.07 41.43
N VAL A 173 -7.11 -75.29 42.09
CA VAL A 173 -6.54 -75.66 43.40
C VAL A 173 -7.62 -75.75 44.46
N LYS A 174 -8.55 -74.78 44.52
CA LYS A 174 -9.68 -74.82 45.45
C LYS A 174 -10.55 -76.06 45.25
N GLU A 175 -10.83 -76.43 43.99
CA GLU A 175 -11.60 -77.63 43.68
C GLU A 175 -10.84 -78.90 44.11
N SER A 176 -9.55 -79.00 43.79
CA SER A 176 -8.73 -80.14 44.23
C SER A 176 -8.65 -80.25 45.76
N MET A 177 -8.54 -79.13 46.46
CA MET A 177 -8.52 -79.10 47.93
C MET A 177 -9.88 -79.51 48.51
N TYR A 178 -10.98 -79.07 47.89
CA TYR A 178 -12.33 -79.47 48.29
C TYR A 178 -12.53 -80.99 48.12
N ILE A 179 -12.13 -81.55 46.98
CA ILE A 179 -12.18 -82.99 46.70
C ILE A 179 -11.33 -83.76 47.71
N ALA A 180 -10.06 -83.38 47.89
CA ALA A 180 -9.17 -84.04 48.84
C ALA A 180 -9.68 -83.98 50.28
N ASN A 181 -10.21 -82.84 50.71
CA ASN A 181 -10.77 -82.69 52.06
C ASN A 181 -12.05 -83.53 52.24
N LYS A 182 -12.89 -83.64 51.20
CA LYS A 182 -14.05 -84.53 51.20
C LYS A 182 -13.61 -86.00 51.30
N GLU A 183 -12.65 -86.42 50.49
CA GLU A 183 -12.08 -87.78 50.53
C GLU A 183 -11.47 -88.10 51.91
N HIS A 184 -10.71 -87.16 52.49
CA HIS A 184 -10.17 -87.32 53.85
C HIS A 184 -11.27 -87.43 54.91
N LYS A 185 -12.33 -86.63 54.81
CA LYS A 185 -13.47 -86.69 55.73
C LYS A 185 -14.22 -88.03 55.61
N ASP A 186 -14.44 -88.50 54.38
CA ASP A 186 -15.07 -89.79 54.11
C ASP A 186 -14.19 -90.94 54.65
N MET A 187 -12.87 -90.85 54.48
CA MET A 187 -11.91 -91.82 55.02
C MET A 187 -11.90 -91.83 56.56
N LEU A 188 -11.93 -90.66 57.21
CA LEU A 188 -12.03 -90.54 58.66
C LEU A 188 -13.34 -91.15 59.17
N SER A 189 -14.48 -90.82 58.56
CA SER A 189 -15.78 -91.38 58.92
C SER A 189 -15.78 -92.91 58.81
N ASN A 190 -15.14 -93.46 57.77
CA ASN A 190 -15.00 -94.91 57.59
C ASN A 190 -14.09 -95.53 58.66
N MET A 191 -13.00 -94.86 59.05
CA MET A 191 -12.14 -95.31 60.14
C MET A 191 -12.87 -95.25 61.49
N GLU A 192 -13.60 -94.16 61.76
CA GLU A 192 -14.40 -94.00 62.98
C GLU A 192 -15.48 -95.08 63.09
N HIS A 193 -16.17 -95.42 62.00
CA HIS A 193 -17.10 -96.56 61.99
C HIS A 193 -16.40 -97.88 62.33
N LYS A 194 -15.26 -98.17 61.71
CA LYS A 194 -14.48 -99.39 62.04
C LYS A 194 -14.00 -99.41 63.50
N PHE A 195 -13.52 -98.28 64.01
CA PHE A 195 -13.12 -98.17 65.42
C PHE A 195 -14.29 -98.28 66.38
N PHE A 196 -15.46 -97.76 66.01
CA PHE A 196 -16.67 -97.88 66.80
C PHE A 196 -17.12 -99.34 66.88
N ASP A 197 -17.16 -100.05 65.75
CA ASP A 197 -17.50 -101.48 65.71
C ASP A 197 -16.55 -102.31 66.59
N GLU A 198 -15.24 -102.05 66.50
CA GLU A 198 -14.24 -102.73 67.32
C GLU A 198 -14.33 -102.35 68.80
N LYS A 199 -14.62 -101.07 69.11
CA LYS A 199 -14.86 -100.61 70.48
C LYS A 199 -16.08 -101.29 71.09
N VAL A 200 -17.19 -101.40 70.35
CA VAL A 200 -18.40 -102.11 70.80
C VAL A 200 -18.10 -103.60 71.03
N ARG A 201 -17.28 -104.22 70.20
CA ARG A 201 -16.81 -105.61 70.40
C ARG A 201 -16.03 -105.75 71.72
N LEU A 202 -15.06 -104.86 71.95
CA LEU A 202 -14.24 -104.85 73.16
C LEU A 202 -15.03 -104.51 74.43
N GLU A 203 -15.99 -103.57 74.36
CA GLU A 203 -16.88 -103.23 75.46
C GLU A 203 -17.76 -104.42 75.86
N LYS A 204 -18.33 -105.17 74.90
CA LYS A 204 -19.06 -106.41 75.19
C LYS A 204 -18.19 -107.48 75.85
N GLU A 205 -16.93 -107.63 75.42
CA GLU A 205 -15.98 -108.54 76.05
C GLU A 205 -15.60 -108.11 77.48
N ALA A 206 -15.49 -106.80 77.73
CA ALA A 206 -15.19 -106.24 79.05
C ALA A 206 -16.40 -106.30 80.00
N GLU A 207 -17.61 -105.97 79.54
CA GLU A 207 -18.86 -106.07 80.31
C GLU A 207 -19.11 -107.51 80.78
N GLN A 208 -18.85 -108.51 79.94
CA GLN A 208 -18.92 -109.92 80.33
C GLN A 208 -17.95 -110.27 81.46
N LYS A 209 -16.74 -109.70 81.47
CA LYS A 209 -15.74 -109.90 82.53
C LYS A 209 -16.08 -109.13 83.82
N ILE A 210 -16.64 -107.93 83.70
CA ILE A 210 -17.04 -107.09 84.84
C ILE A 210 -18.27 -107.67 85.54
N ALA A 211 -19.25 -108.20 84.79
CA ALA A 211 -20.42 -108.86 85.37
C ALA A 211 -20.03 -110.06 86.27
N LEU A 212 -19.03 -110.84 85.85
CA LEU A 212 -18.47 -111.96 86.63
C LEU A 212 -17.75 -111.52 87.93
N LEU A 213 -17.20 -110.30 87.96
CA LEU A 213 -16.50 -109.76 89.13
C LEU A 213 -17.46 -109.01 90.08
N ALA A 214 -18.50 -108.36 89.56
CA ALA A 214 -19.49 -107.64 90.34
C ALA A 214 -20.36 -108.58 91.20
N GLU A 215 -20.71 -109.77 90.70
CA GLU A 215 -21.41 -110.80 91.49
C GLU A 215 -20.58 -111.30 92.69
N ARG A 216 -19.25 -111.27 92.57
CA ARG A 216 -18.32 -111.71 93.63
C ARG A 216 -18.08 -110.63 94.68
N ALA A 217 -18.07 -109.36 94.29
CA ALA A 217 -17.83 -108.23 95.19
C ALA A 217 -19.09 -107.78 95.95
N HIS A 218 -20.30 -108.02 95.41
CA HIS A 218 -21.55 -107.58 96.06
C HIS A 218 -21.93 -108.42 97.29
N ASN A 219 -21.50 -109.69 97.36
CA ASN A 219 -21.79 -110.57 98.49
C ASN A 219 -20.87 -110.38 99.72
N GLU A 220 -19.76 -109.64 99.60
CA GLU A 220 -18.79 -109.44 100.69
C GLU A 220 -18.88 -108.06 101.38
N ALA A 221 -19.61 -107.10 100.79
CA ALA A 221 -19.64 -105.71 101.27
C ALA A 221 -20.89 -105.33 102.11
N VAL A 222 -21.74 -106.29 102.49
CA VAL A 222 -23.00 -106.03 103.24
C VAL A 222 -22.86 -106.29 104.76
N VAL A 223 -21.74 -106.83 105.25
CA VAL A 223 -21.66 -107.32 106.65
C VAL A 223 -20.94 -106.41 107.65
N HIS A 224 -20.38 -105.27 107.24
CA HIS A 224 -19.76 -104.35 108.21
C HIS A 224 -20.09 -102.89 107.95
N LEU A 225 -20.84 -102.26 108.87
CA LEU A 225 -20.35 -101.15 109.71
C LEU A 225 -21.43 -100.60 110.67
N GLY A 226 -21.07 -100.50 111.95
CA GLY A 226 -21.93 -100.12 113.07
C GLY A 226 -21.93 -98.62 113.43
N GLU A 227 -22.80 -98.31 114.39
CA GLU A 227 -23.36 -97.03 114.83
C GLU A 227 -22.36 -95.94 115.26
N THR A 228 -21.08 -96.28 115.46
CA THR A 228 -20.00 -95.33 115.78
C THR A 228 -19.57 -94.48 114.58
N ALA A 229 -19.85 -94.93 113.34
CA ALA A 229 -19.66 -94.14 112.13
C ALA A 229 -20.66 -92.96 112.03
N ARG A 230 -21.87 -93.09 112.62
CA ARG A 230 -22.94 -92.08 112.53
C ARG A 230 -22.65 -90.79 113.31
N SER A 231 -21.74 -90.80 114.27
CA SER A 231 -21.35 -89.58 115.02
C SER A 231 -20.30 -88.75 114.29
N VAL A 232 -19.29 -89.40 113.69
CA VAL A 232 -18.29 -88.75 112.83
C VAL A 232 -18.93 -88.21 111.55
N PHE A 233 -19.97 -88.87 111.04
CA PHE A 233 -20.75 -88.37 109.90
C PHE A 233 -21.45 -87.04 110.17
N ARG A 234 -21.98 -86.80 111.38
CA ARG A 234 -22.67 -85.53 111.69
C ARG A 234 -21.70 -84.34 111.77
N GLU A 235 -20.50 -84.56 112.31
CA GLU A 235 -19.44 -83.55 112.34
C GLU A 235 -18.83 -83.31 110.95
N ASN A 236 -18.63 -84.39 110.17
CA ASN A 236 -18.24 -84.26 108.77
C ASN A 236 -19.29 -83.56 107.91
N VAL A 237 -20.60 -83.79 108.12
CA VAL A 237 -21.66 -83.08 107.38
C VAL A 237 -21.60 -81.58 107.65
N ARG A 238 -21.42 -81.17 108.92
CA ARG A 238 -21.31 -79.75 109.27
C ARG A 238 -20.05 -79.09 108.69
N LEU A 239 -18.91 -79.78 108.75
CA LEU A 239 -17.67 -79.30 108.11
C LEU A 239 -17.79 -79.27 106.58
N THR A 240 -18.51 -80.22 105.98
CA THR A 240 -18.77 -80.28 104.54
C THR A 240 -19.71 -79.17 104.08
N GLU A 241 -20.72 -78.79 104.88
CA GLU A 241 -21.59 -77.66 104.59
C GLU A 241 -20.83 -76.32 104.64
N SER A 242 -19.97 -76.12 105.64
CA SER A 242 -19.12 -74.94 105.73
C SER A 242 -18.11 -74.88 104.58
N LEU A 243 -17.54 -76.02 104.20
CA LEU A 243 -16.64 -76.13 103.06
C LEU A 243 -17.37 -75.82 101.73
N ASN A 244 -18.58 -76.33 101.56
CA ASN A 244 -19.40 -76.10 100.37
C ASN A 244 -19.80 -74.62 100.21
N TYR A 245 -20.09 -73.93 101.32
CA TYR A 245 -20.35 -72.48 101.28
C TYR A 245 -19.12 -71.72 100.77
N HIS A 246 -17.94 -71.99 101.34
CA HIS A 246 -16.71 -71.36 100.89
C HIS A 246 -16.33 -71.75 99.46
N ILE A 247 -16.59 -72.98 99.01
CA ILE A 247 -16.38 -73.40 97.61
C ILE A 247 -17.26 -72.59 96.66
N LYS A 248 -18.55 -72.40 96.98
CA LYS A 248 -19.47 -71.59 96.16
C LYS A 248 -19.02 -70.13 96.07
N GLU A 249 -18.61 -69.54 97.20
CA GLU A 249 -18.08 -68.18 97.22
C GLU A 249 -16.79 -68.06 96.39
N LEU A 250 -15.91 -69.07 96.47
CA LEU A 250 -14.68 -69.14 95.67
C LEU A 250 -14.99 -69.30 94.18
N GLU A 251 -16.01 -70.07 93.81
CA GLU A 251 -16.48 -70.22 92.42
C GLU A 251 -17.11 -68.93 91.87
N GLU A 252 -17.90 -68.21 92.67
CA GLU A 252 -18.47 -66.92 92.27
C GLU A 252 -17.39 -65.86 92.10
N LEU A 253 -16.45 -65.76 93.04
CA LEU A 253 -15.28 -64.90 92.92
C LEU A 253 -14.41 -65.28 91.72
N LYS A 254 -14.27 -66.57 91.43
CA LYS A 254 -13.54 -67.06 90.25
C LYS A 254 -14.25 -66.67 88.95
N LYS A 255 -15.58 -66.80 88.86
CA LYS A 255 -16.37 -66.34 87.69
C LYS A 255 -16.27 -64.83 87.48
N VAL A 256 -16.29 -64.05 88.55
CA VAL A 256 -16.13 -62.59 88.47
C VAL A 256 -14.72 -62.24 88.02
N LYS A 257 -13.69 -62.90 88.59
CA LYS A 257 -12.30 -62.75 88.17
C LYS A 257 -12.12 -63.10 86.69
N GLU A 258 -12.67 -64.23 86.24
CA GLU A 258 -12.63 -64.68 84.85
C GLU A 258 -13.27 -63.66 83.90
N LYS A 259 -14.45 -63.10 84.26
CA LYS A 259 -15.11 -62.03 83.50
C LYS A 259 -14.27 -60.75 83.43
N LEU A 260 -13.70 -60.31 84.55
CA LEU A 260 -12.81 -59.14 84.58
C LEU A 260 -11.53 -59.38 83.76
N THR A 261 -10.94 -60.57 83.85
CA THR A 261 -9.77 -60.94 83.04
C THR A 261 -10.09 -61.04 81.55
N ALA A 262 -11.33 -61.38 81.17
CA ALA A 262 -11.78 -61.40 79.78
C ALA A 262 -12.12 -60.00 79.23
N TYR A 263 -12.58 -59.07 80.08
CA TYR A 263 -12.86 -57.68 79.67
C TYR A 263 -11.60 -56.84 79.45
N ASN A 264 -10.55 -57.04 80.25
CA ASN A 264 -9.28 -56.32 80.12
C ASN A 264 -8.67 -56.33 78.70
N PRO A 265 -8.52 -57.48 78.01
CA PRO A 265 -7.97 -57.49 76.65
C PRO A 265 -8.90 -56.81 75.64
N THR A 266 -10.22 -56.88 75.83
CA THR A 266 -11.20 -56.21 74.95
C THR A 266 -11.08 -54.69 75.06
N ILE A 267 -10.94 -54.17 76.28
CA ILE A 267 -10.73 -52.73 76.53
C ILE A 267 -9.37 -52.29 75.99
N SER A 268 -8.31 -53.10 76.16
CA SER A 268 -6.97 -52.80 75.61
C SER A 268 -7.02 -52.67 74.08
N ILE A 269 -7.68 -53.61 73.38
CA ILE A 269 -7.84 -53.56 71.92
C ILE A 269 -8.67 -52.35 71.49
N LEU A 270 -9.72 -51.99 72.24
CA LEU A 270 -10.53 -50.79 71.96
C LEU A 270 -9.73 -49.49 72.12
N CYS A 271 -8.90 -49.39 73.17
CA CYS A 271 -8.01 -48.24 73.34
C CYS A 271 -6.99 -48.15 72.20
N GLU A 272 -6.30 -49.24 71.87
CA GLU A 272 -5.31 -49.28 70.77
C GLU A 272 -5.92 -48.95 69.40
N THR A 273 -7.15 -49.44 69.13
CA THR A 273 -7.85 -49.13 67.88
C THR A 273 -8.31 -47.69 67.81
N ASN A 274 -8.77 -47.12 68.94
CA ASN A 274 -9.14 -45.71 69.02
C ASN A 274 -7.92 -44.80 68.84
N ASP A 275 -6.79 -45.12 69.49
CA ASP A 275 -5.53 -44.35 69.35
C ASP A 275 -5.04 -44.34 67.89
N ARG A 276 -5.03 -45.51 67.23
CA ARG A 276 -4.70 -45.60 65.79
C ARG A 276 -5.65 -44.79 64.90
N LEU A 277 -6.94 -44.75 65.25
CA LEU A 277 -7.94 -43.98 64.50
C LEU A 277 -7.72 -42.48 64.67
N VAL A 278 -7.41 -42.03 65.89
CA VAL A 278 -7.05 -40.64 66.18
C VAL A 278 -5.78 -40.23 65.42
N GLU A 279 -4.72 -41.04 65.47
CA GLU A 279 -3.48 -40.79 64.71
C GLU A 279 -3.73 -40.65 63.21
N LYS A 280 -4.56 -41.54 62.64
CA LYS A 280 -4.94 -41.48 61.23
C LYS A 280 -5.72 -40.21 60.91
N LYS A 281 -6.67 -39.80 61.75
CA LYS A 281 -7.46 -38.57 61.57
C LYS A 281 -6.61 -37.32 61.71
N VAL A 282 -5.69 -37.28 62.67
CA VAL A 282 -4.71 -36.20 62.83
C VAL A 282 -3.82 -36.10 61.60
N SER A 283 -3.33 -37.23 61.07
CA SER A 283 -2.49 -37.26 59.87
C SER A 283 -3.25 -36.77 58.63
N GLN A 284 -4.51 -37.19 58.46
CA GLN A 284 -5.37 -36.70 57.39
C GLN A 284 -5.63 -35.19 57.49
N SER A 285 -5.90 -34.68 58.70
CA SER A 285 -6.11 -33.25 58.95
C SER A 285 -4.86 -32.42 58.61
N LYS A 286 -3.66 -32.90 58.98
CA LYS A 286 -2.39 -32.27 58.60
C LYS A 286 -2.20 -32.19 57.09
N GLN A 287 -2.45 -33.29 56.37
CA GLN A 287 -2.36 -33.33 54.90
C GLN A 287 -3.35 -32.35 54.24
N GLN A 288 -4.58 -32.25 54.77
CA GLN A 288 -5.58 -31.30 54.28
C GLN A 288 -5.13 -29.85 54.52
N LEU A 289 -4.55 -29.55 55.68
CA LEU A 289 -4.00 -28.24 56.02
C LEU A 289 -2.89 -27.81 55.06
N GLU A 290 -1.96 -28.72 54.74
CA GLU A 290 -0.89 -28.49 53.76
C GLU A 290 -1.46 -28.20 52.37
N GLN A 291 -2.43 -29.01 51.90
CA GLN A 291 -3.10 -28.78 50.62
C GLN A 291 -3.81 -27.42 50.55
N ILE A 292 -4.52 -27.04 51.63
CA ILE A 292 -5.17 -25.72 51.71
C ILE A 292 -4.14 -24.60 51.63
N GLN A 293 -3.00 -24.75 52.28
CA GLN A 293 -1.92 -23.76 52.24
C GLN A 293 -1.34 -23.62 50.83
N ASP A 294 -1.14 -24.72 50.11
CA ASP A 294 -0.65 -24.71 48.74
C ASP A 294 -1.67 -24.09 47.77
N PHE A 295 -2.95 -24.41 47.93
CA PHE A 295 -4.01 -23.76 47.15
C PHE A 295 -4.09 -22.26 47.42
N LYS A 296 -3.94 -21.82 48.67
CA LYS A 296 -3.88 -20.38 49.00
C LYS A 296 -2.72 -19.68 48.31
N LYS A 297 -1.51 -20.24 48.36
CA LYS A 297 -0.34 -19.69 47.65
C LYS A 297 -0.57 -19.60 46.14
N LYS A 298 -1.23 -20.60 45.56
CA LYS A 298 -1.56 -20.62 44.13
C LYS A 298 -2.63 -19.60 43.75
N ILE A 299 -3.63 -19.40 44.60
CA ILE A 299 -4.64 -18.34 44.41
C ILE A 299 -3.97 -16.98 44.46
N GLU A 300 -3.13 -16.71 45.47
CA GLU A 300 -2.40 -15.43 45.58
C GLU A 300 -1.49 -15.16 44.38
N SER A 301 -0.83 -16.18 43.83
CA SER A 301 0.02 -15.99 42.65
C SER A 301 -0.80 -15.71 41.40
N LEU A 302 -1.94 -16.38 41.22
CA LEU A 302 -2.87 -16.11 40.11
C LEU A 302 -3.50 -14.72 40.21
N GLU A 303 -3.91 -14.30 41.39
CA GLU A 303 -4.46 -12.95 41.63
C GLU A 303 -3.43 -11.86 41.31
N LYS A 304 -2.16 -12.05 41.68
CA LYS A 304 -1.07 -11.13 41.31
C LYS A 304 -0.88 -11.04 39.80
N VAL A 305 -0.84 -12.18 39.10
CA VAL A 305 -0.69 -12.19 37.64
C VAL A 305 -1.89 -11.53 36.96
N LEU A 306 -3.12 -11.82 37.41
CA LEU A 306 -4.33 -11.19 36.90
C LEU A 306 -4.34 -9.67 37.13
N SER A 307 -3.90 -9.21 38.31
CA SER A 307 -3.80 -7.78 38.60
C SER A 307 -2.80 -7.08 37.67
N ILE A 308 -1.63 -7.69 37.42
CA ILE A 308 -0.62 -7.13 36.51
C ILE A 308 -1.18 -7.08 35.09
N MET A 309 -1.76 -8.18 34.60
CA MET A 309 -2.37 -8.23 33.27
C MET A 309 -3.47 -7.18 33.12
N THR A 310 -4.33 -7.01 34.12
CA THR A 310 -5.42 -6.01 34.07
C THR A 310 -4.86 -4.60 33.97
N GLN A 311 -3.82 -4.26 34.74
CA GLN A 311 -3.15 -2.96 34.65
C GLN A 311 -2.48 -2.74 33.29
N GLU A 312 -1.79 -3.74 32.76
CA GLU A 312 -1.20 -3.68 31.42
C GLU A 312 -2.26 -3.43 30.35
N PHE A 313 -3.38 -4.16 30.38
CA PHE A 313 -4.51 -3.95 29.47
C PHE A 313 -5.09 -2.54 29.58
N GLU A 314 -5.30 -2.00 30.78
CA GLU A 314 -5.78 -0.63 30.95
C GLU A 314 -4.80 0.41 30.39
N THR A 315 -3.50 0.21 30.57
CA THR A 315 -2.48 1.11 30.01
C THR A 315 -2.44 1.05 28.49
N GLU A 316 -2.53 -0.14 27.90
CA GLU A 316 -2.56 -0.30 26.44
C GLU A 316 -3.85 0.25 25.84
N LEU A 317 -4.99 0.08 26.50
CA LEU A 317 -6.24 0.71 26.07
C LEU A 317 -6.12 2.23 26.02
N LYS A 318 -5.58 2.86 27.07
CA LYS A 318 -5.36 4.32 27.11
C LYS A 318 -4.40 4.79 26.02
N LYS A 319 -3.29 4.09 25.79
CA LYS A 319 -2.36 4.41 24.69
C LYS A 319 -3.04 4.29 23.34
N ARG A 320 -3.85 3.25 23.14
CA ARG A 320 -4.56 3.03 21.87
C ARG A 320 -5.62 4.10 21.63
N GLU A 321 -6.34 4.50 22.67
CA GLU A 321 -7.31 5.59 22.61
C GLU A 321 -6.64 6.91 22.21
N LEU A 322 -5.52 7.25 22.86
CA LEU A 322 -4.73 8.45 22.50
C LEU A 322 -4.23 8.40 21.05
N GLN A 323 -3.69 7.26 20.60
CA GLN A 323 -3.26 7.08 19.20
C GLN A 323 -4.41 7.30 18.22
N VAL A 324 -5.59 6.75 18.49
CA VAL A 324 -6.77 6.93 17.64
C VAL A 324 -7.19 8.40 17.60
N VAL A 325 -7.17 9.10 18.73
CA VAL A 325 -7.46 10.54 18.77
C VAL A 325 -6.46 11.31 17.90
N ASP A 326 -5.16 11.11 18.08
CA ASP A 326 -4.13 11.80 17.29
C ASP A 326 -4.25 11.51 15.78
N GLU A 327 -4.51 10.26 15.39
CA GLU A 327 -4.74 9.86 14.00
C GLU A 327 -6.02 10.52 13.42
N THR A 328 -7.11 10.55 14.19
CA THR A 328 -8.36 11.18 13.75
C THR A 328 -8.22 12.70 13.61
N GLU A 329 -7.49 13.36 14.50
CA GLU A 329 -7.21 14.79 14.38
C GLU A 329 -6.31 15.08 13.16
N GLY A 330 -5.27 14.28 12.95
CA GLY A 330 -4.39 14.38 11.79
C GLY A 330 -5.16 14.26 10.47
N THR A 331 -5.98 13.22 10.34
CA THR A 331 -6.81 12.98 9.14
C THR A 331 -7.88 14.05 8.96
N GLN A 332 -8.46 14.59 10.04
CA GLN A 332 -9.42 15.70 9.97
C GLN A 332 -8.76 16.99 9.47
N MET A 333 -7.53 17.28 9.91
CA MET A 333 -6.76 18.44 9.47
C MET A 333 -6.34 18.32 8.00
N GLU A 334 -5.94 17.14 7.55
CA GLU A 334 -5.67 16.89 6.13
C GLU A 334 -6.93 17.05 5.28
N ASN A 335 -8.06 16.51 5.72
CA ASN A 335 -9.35 16.71 5.06
C ASN A 335 -9.71 18.19 4.92
N LYS A 336 -9.50 18.99 5.97
CA LYS A 336 -9.73 20.45 5.92
C LYS A 336 -8.82 21.13 4.89
N LYS A 337 -7.54 20.72 4.79
CA LYS A 337 -6.60 21.24 3.79
C LYS A 337 -7.03 20.88 2.36
N LEU A 338 -7.38 19.61 2.13
CA LEU A 338 -7.83 19.12 0.82
C LEU A 338 -9.12 19.82 0.36
N ARG A 339 -10.09 20.03 1.26
CA ARG A 339 -11.31 20.78 0.97
C ARG A 339 -11.01 22.22 0.52
N LYS A 340 -10.08 22.91 1.19
CA LYS A 340 -9.65 24.26 0.79
C LYS A 340 -8.97 24.27 -0.58
N LEU A 341 -8.12 23.27 -0.85
CA LEU A 341 -7.44 23.16 -2.14
C LEU A 341 -8.44 22.92 -3.28
N LEU A 342 -9.42 22.05 -3.06
CA LEU A 342 -10.50 21.78 -4.00
C LEU A 342 -11.28 23.06 -4.30
N GLU A 343 -11.67 23.82 -3.27
CA GLU A 343 -12.39 25.09 -3.45
C GLU A 343 -11.59 26.11 -4.28
N MET A 344 -10.27 26.22 -4.05
CA MET A 344 -9.40 27.07 -4.87
C MET A 344 -9.35 26.60 -6.33
N LYS A 345 -9.28 25.29 -6.56
CA LYS A 345 -9.27 24.70 -7.90
C LYS A 345 -10.59 24.89 -8.62
N ASP A 346 -11.73 24.76 -7.94
CA ASP A 346 -13.05 25.04 -8.52
C ASP A 346 -13.18 26.51 -8.95
N ARG A 347 -12.66 27.45 -8.15
CA ARG A 347 -12.61 28.88 -8.53
C ARG A 347 -11.76 29.10 -9.77
N GLU A 348 -10.60 28.46 -9.87
CA GLU A 348 -9.71 28.54 -11.03
C GLU A 348 -10.38 27.97 -12.28
N VAL A 349 -10.98 26.78 -12.19
CA VAL A 349 -11.74 26.14 -13.28
C VAL A 349 -12.90 27.02 -13.72
N ASN A 350 -13.62 27.64 -12.79
CA ASN A 350 -14.71 28.56 -13.13
C ASN A 350 -14.22 29.82 -13.83
N ARG A 351 -13.04 30.35 -13.48
CA ARG A 351 -12.41 31.46 -14.23
C ARG A 351 -12.04 31.02 -15.64
N VAL A 352 -11.42 29.85 -15.80
CA VAL A 352 -11.08 29.30 -17.13
C VAL A 352 -12.33 29.09 -17.98
N LYS A 353 -13.41 28.53 -17.41
CA LYS A 353 -14.70 28.35 -18.10
C LYS A 353 -15.28 29.69 -18.56
N LYS A 354 -15.21 30.73 -17.74
CA LYS A 354 -15.66 32.09 -18.13
C LYS A 354 -14.82 32.64 -19.29
N LEU A 355 -13.49 32.54 -19.21
CA LEU A 355 -12.60 32.97 -20.27
C LEU A 355 -12.86 32.21 -21.58
N ALA A 356 -13.01 30.88 -21.51
CA ALA A 356 -13.33 30.06 -22.67
C ALA A 356 -14.67 30.46 -23.30
N ARG A 357 -15.71 30.74 -22.51
CA ARG A 357 -16.99 31.26 -23.02
C ARG A 357 -16.80 32.61 -23.71
N ASN A 358 -16.05 33.53 -23.13
CA ASN A 358 -15.80 34.84 -23.75
C ASN A 358 -15.06 34.71 -25.09
N VAL A 359 -14.04 33.84 -25.17
CA VAL A 359 -13.30 33.59 -26.42
C VAL A 359 -14.23 32.98 -27.48
N LEU A 360 -15.14 32.09 -27.10
CA LEU A 360 -16.13 31.51 -28.02
C LEU A 360 -17.13 32.56 -28.50
N GLU A 361 -17.60 33.45 -27.62
CA GLU A 361 -18.52 34.53 -28.01
C GLU A 361 -17.83 35.52 -28.96
N GLN A 362 -16.60 35.95 -28.65
CA GLN A 362 -15.80 36.80 -29.53
C GLN A 362 -15.57 36.14 -30.90
N ARG A 363 -15.25 34.83 -30.92
CA ARG A 363 -15.10 34.09 -32.17
C ARG A 363 -16.41 34.07 -32.95
N ARG A 364 -17.54 33.84 -32.27
CA ARG A 364 -18.87 33.84 -32.88
C ARG A 364 -19.23 35.20 -33.47
N GLU A 365 -18.92 36.29 -32.78
CA GLU A 365 -19.12 37.66 -33.30
C GLU A 365 -18.31 37.89 -34.58
N VAL A 366 -17.04 37.49 -34.59
CA VAL A 366 -16.16 37.61 -35.76
C VAL A 366 -16.66 36.72 -36.92
N GLU A 367 -17.06 35.48 -36.64
CA GLU A 367 -17.64 34.58 -37.64
C GLU A 367 -18.92 35.15 -38.25
N THR A 368 -19.80 35.71 -37.42
CA THR A 368 -21.04 36.36 -37.85
C THR A 368 -20.74 37.55 -38.74
N PHE A 369 -19.80 38.42 -38.34
CA PHE A 369 -19.35 39.55 -39.14
C PHE A 369 -18.82 39.13 -40.53
N PHE A 370 -17.98 38.08 -40.61
CA PHE A 370 -17.47 37.61 -41.90
C PHE A 370 -18.57 37.04 -42.79
N LEU A 371 -19.54 36.31 -42.22
CA LEU A 371 -20.68 35.79 -42.97
C LEU A 371 -21.56 36.92 -43.51
N GLU A 372 -21.84 37.93 -42.69
CA GLU A 372 -22.58 39.13 -43.10
C GLU A 372 -21.84 39.92 -44.18
N ALA A 373 -20.53 40.15 -44.02
CA ALA A 373 -19.71 40.82 -45.02
C ALA A 373 -19.65 40.06 -46.34
N LEU A 374 -19.52 38.72 -46.30
CA LEU A 374 -19.57 37.87 -47.49
C LEU A 374 -20.93 37.95 -48.19
N ASP A 375 -22.02 37.96 -47.42
CA ASP A 375 -23.37 38.10 -47.97
C ASP A 375 -23.60 39.47 -48.61
N GLN A 376 -23.12 40.55 -47.97
CA GLN A 376 -23.15 41.90 -48.54
C GLN A 376 -22.39 41.94 -49.86
N VAL A 377 -21.15 41.45 -49.89
CA VAL A 377 -20.33 41.46 -51.12
C VAL A 377 -20.99 40.63 -52.23
N LYS A 378 -21.60 39.48 -51.91
CA LYS A 378 -22.34 38.70 -52.91
C LYS A 378 -23.52 39.47 -53.50
N ARG A 379 -24.26 40.21 -52.69
CA ARG A 379 -25.34 41.11 -53.17
C ARG A 379 -24.79 42.21 -54.08
N GLU A 380 -23.69 42.86 -53.67
CA GLU A 380 -23.03 43.90 -54.47
C GLU A 380 -22.47 43.37 -55.79
N ILE A 381 -21.97 42.13 -55.84
CA ILE A 381 -21.55 41.48 -57.09
C ILE A 381 -22.72 41.39 -58.08
N VAL A 382 -23.90 40.95 -57.62
CA VAL A 382 -25.07 40.83 -58.49
C VAL A 382 -25.47 42.19 -59.04
N VAL A 383 -25.59 43.20 -58.17
CA VAL A 383 -25.94 44.58 -58.56
C VAL A 383 -24.90 45.16 -59.51
N SER A 384 -23.60 45.01 -59.21
CA SER A 384 -22.51 45.51 -60.04
C SER A 384 -22.49 44.87 -61.43
N ARG A 385 -22.76 43.56 -61.54
CA ARG A 385 -22.84 42.86 -62.83
C ARG A 385 -24.02 43.33 -63.66
N GLU A 386 -25.18 43.51 -63.02
CA GLU A 386 -26.37 44.03 -63.69
C GLU A 386 -26.14 45.46 -64.20
N PHE A 387 -25.59 46.34 -63.36
CA PHE A 387 -25.26 47.71 -63.73
C PHE A 387 -24.23 47.77 -64.85
N TYR A 388 -23.14 47.00 -64.77
CA TYR A 388 -22.12 46.95 -65.83
C TYR A 388 -22.72 46.48 -67.16
N LYS A 389 -23.60 45.48 -67.13
CA LYS A 389 -24.31 45.01 -68.33
C LYS A 389 -25.18 46.11 -68.93
N GLN A 390 -25.92 46.85 -68.12
CA GLN A 390 -26.76 47.98 -68.58
C GLN A 390 -25.92 49.10 -69.19
N VAL A 391 -24.87 49.56 -68.49
CA VAL A 391 -23.99 50.63 -68.97
C VAL A 391 -23.26 50.22 -70.26
N ALA A 392 -22.76 48.98 -70.35
CA ALA A 392 -22.13 48.49 -71.57
C ALA A 392 -23.13 48.40 -72.74
N GLN A 393 -24.39 48.09 -72.48
CA GLN A 393 -25.46 48.05 -73.50
C GLN A 393 -25.77 49.46 -73.99
N GLU A 394 -25.92 50.42 -73.09
CA GLU A 394 -26.16 51.82 -73.42
C GLU A 394 -24.99 52.43 -74.19
N ALA A 395 -23.75 52.16 -73.77
CA ALA A 395 -22.55 52.61 -74.48
C ALA A 395 -22.45 52.03 -75.89
N TYR A 396 -22.78 50.74 -76.06
CA TYR A 396 -22.84 50.11 -77.38
C TYR A 396 -23.93 50.72 -78.25
N ASN A 397 -25.15 50.89 -77.71
CA ASN A 397 -26.28 51.49 -78.42
C ASN A 397 -25.96 52.93 -78.84
N LYS A 398 -25.32 53.72 -77.96
CA LYS A 398 -24.89 55.09 -78.25
C LYS A 398 -23.89 55.14 -79.40
N ARG A 399 -22.86 54.29 -79.37
CA ARG A 399 -21.88 54.18 -80.48
C ARG A 399 -22.53 53.74 -81.79
N MET A 400 -23.50 52.82 -81.73
CA MET A 400 -24.28 52.43 -82.91
C MET A 400 -25.05 53.63 -83.48
N ILE A 401 -25.72 54.44 -82.64
CA ILE A 401 -26.44 55.65 -83.09
C ILE A 401 -25.46 56.69 -83.67
N GLU A 402 -24.33 56.94 -83.02
CA GLU A 402 -23.30 57.89 -83.49
C GLU A 402 -22.68 57.45 -84.83
N ALA A 403 -22.48 56.15 -85.02
CA ALA A 403 -22.05 55.58 -86.29
C ALA A 403 -23.12 55.70 -87.38
N THR A 404 -24.40 55.51 -87.07
CA THR A 404 -25.50 55.74 -88.04
C THR A 404 -25.61 57.21 -88.45
N ALA A 405 -25.26 58.14 -87.55
CA ALA A 405 -25.21 59.57 -87.84
C ALA A 405 -23.94 60.00 -88.61
N GLY A 406 -23.07 59.05 -88.98
CA GLY A 406 -21.85 59.29 -89.76
C GLY A 406 -20.70 59.95 -88.98
N LYS A 407 -20.78 59.99 -87.64
CA LYS A 407 -19.77 60.64 -86.79
C LYS A 407 -18.63 59.70 -86.38
N GLU A 408 -18.90 58.39 -86.29
CA GLU A 408 -17.92 57.35 -85.91
C GLU A 408 -18.09 56.07 -86.77
N GLU A 409 -17.13 55.13 -86.66
CA GLU A 409 -17.22 53.81 -87.30
C GLU A 409 -18.12 52.86 -86.49
N TYR A 410 -18.82 51.93 -87.17
CA TYR A 410 -19.71 50.97 -86.51
C TYR A 410 -18.95 50.07 -85.51
N PRO A 411 -19.39 49.97 -84.24
CA PRO A 411 -18.74 49.10 -83.27
C PRO A 411 -18.95 47.62 -83.61
N LYS A 412 -17.94 46.79 -83.32
CA LYS A 412 -18.02 45.32 -83.46
C LYS A 412 -19.23 44.77 -82.70
N VAL A 413 -19.95 43.82 -83.30
CA VAL A 413 -21.13 43.18 -82.69
C VAL A 413 -20.78 42.64 -81.30
N ARG A 414 -21.54 43.09 -80.29
CA ARG A 414 -21.36 42.73 -78.90
C ARG A 414 -22.62 42.05 -78.38
N THR A 415 -22.47 40.93 -77.69
CA THR A 415 -23.60 40.17 -77.14
C THR A 415 -23.75 40.40 -75.63
N PHE A 416 -25.00 40.51 -75.20
CA PHE A 416 -25.38 40.78 -73.79
C PHE A 416 -26.10 39.60 -73.15
N ILE A 417 -26.47 38.60 -73.97
CA ILE A 417 -27.01 37.31 -73.54
C ILE A 417 -25.83 36.36 -73.35
N LYS A 418 -25.88 35.54 -72.31
CA LYS A 418 -24.86 34.53 -72.04
C LYS A 418 -24.98 33.43 -73.11
N ASN A 419 -24.04 33.40 -74.05
CA ASN A 419 -23.95 32.37 -75.10
C ASN A 419 -22.48 31.96 -75.26
N GLU A 420 -22.21 30.67 -75.17
CA GLU A 420 -20.85 30.10 -75.15
C GLU A 420 -20.08 30.31 -76.47
N ASN A 421 -20.81 30.45 -77.59
CA ASN A 421 -20.22 30.61 -78.92
C ASN A 421 -19.92 32.07 -79.30
N SER A 422 -20.16 33.02 -78.40
CA SER A 422 -19.96 34.44 -78.67
C SER A 422 -18.52 34.89 -78.42
N THR A 423 -17.82 35.34 -79.46
CA THR A 423 -16.43 35.81 -79.34
C THR A 423 -16.29 37.16 -78.63
N ASN A 424 -17.30 38.04 -78.72
CA ASN A 424 -17.32 39.39 -78.13
C ASN A 424 -18.56 39.58 -77.23
N SER A 425 -18.50 39.12 -75.98
CA SER A 425 -19.60 39.16 -75.02
C SER A 425 -19.24 39.96 -73.76
N VAL A 426 -20.20 40.70 -73.21
CA VAL A 426 -20.04 41.40 -71.91
C VAL A 426 -19.66 40.45 -70.78
N HIS A 427 -20.18 39.21 -70.81
CA HIS A 427 -19.89 38.22 -69.78
C HIS A 427 -18.42 37.80 -69.77
N ARG A 428 -17.77 37.83 -70.94
CA ARG A 428 -16.34 37.54 -71.07
C ARG A 428 -15.48 38.63 -70.41
N ASP A 429 -15.89 39.89 -70.51
CA ASP A 429 -15.21 41.01 -69.84
C ASP A 429 -15.29 40.87 -68.31
N LEU A 430 -16.42 40.42 -67.78
CA LEU A 430 -16.59 40.13 -66.35
C LEU A 430 -15.71 38.95 -65.89
N GLU A 431 -15.63 37.88 -66.69
CA GLU A 431 -14.77 36.73 -66.42
C GLU A 431 -13.27 37.07 -66.54
N GLU A 432 -12.88 37.93 -67.47
CA GLU A 432 -11.50 38.42 -67.60
C GLU A 432 -11.13 39.33 -66.43
N ALA A 433 -12.04 40.18 -65.94
CA ALA A 433 -11.86 40.98 -64.73
C ALA A 433 -11.68 40.11 -63.47
N GLU A 434 -12.39 38.99 -63.38
CA GLU A 434 -12.19 38.00 -62.30
C GLU A 434 -10.82 37.30 -62.36
N LYS A 435 -10.26 37.12 -63.56
CA LYS A 435 -8.97 36.44 -63.83
C LYS A 435 -7.76 37.36 -63.65
N TRP A 436 -7.90 38.66 -63.90
CA TRP A 436 -6.83 39.66 -63.77
C TRP A 436 -6.10 39.61 -62.42
N TYR A 437 -6.83 39.25 -61.35
CA TYR A 437 -6.29 39.09 -60.00
C TYR A 437 -5.18 38.02 -59.89
N ALA A 438 -5.22 36.94 -60.69
CA ALA A 438 -4.23 35.86 -60.61
C ALA A 438 -2.82 36.27 -61.08
N THR A 439 -2.71 37.34 -61.88
CA THR A 439 -1.44 37.76 -62.51
C THR A 439 -0.73 38.86 -61.72
N ASN A 440 -1.48 39.74 -61.04
CA ASN A 440 -0.94 40.95 -60.37
C ASN A 440 -0.71 40.86 -58.85
N ILE A 441 -0.99 39.73 -58.20
CA ILE A 441 -0.65 39.51 -56.78
C ILE A 441 0.87 39.58 -56.53
N LYS A 442 1.71 39.41 -57.56
CA LYS A 442 3.17 39.39 -57.43
C LYS A 442 3.82 40.79 -57.35
N THR A 443 3.08 41.88 -57.55
CA THR A 443 3.67 43.19 -57.90
C THR A 443 3.42 44.35 -56.93
N GLY A 444 2.86 44.15 -55.72
CA GLY A 444 2.86 45.22 -54.70
C GLY A 444 1.73 45.16 -53.68
N LYS A 445 1.71 46.16 -52.78
CA LYS A 445 0.62 46.41 -51.83
C LYS A 445 -0.61 46.90 -52.60
N ILE A 446 -1.60 46.04 -52.82
CA ILE A 446 -2.90 46.40 -53.41
C ILE A 446 -3.80 46.90 -52.27
N ASP A 447 -4.42 48.06 -52.44
CA ASP A 447 -5.39 48.58 -51.47
C ASP A 447 -6.78 47.95 -51.68
N ILE A 448 -7.54 47.75 -50.60
CA ILE A 448 -8.88 47.13 -50.63
C ILE A 448 -9.85 47.98 -51.46
N SER A 449 -9.63 49.30 -51.51
CA SER A 449 -10.44 50.24 -52.29
C SER A 449 -10.37 49.99 -53.80
N GLU A 450 -9.25 49.45 -54.29
CA GLU A 450 -8.97 49.20 -55.72
C GLU A 450 -9.52 47.85 -56.22
N LEU A 451 -10.01 47.00 -55.31
CA LEU A 451 -10.52 45.67 -55.65
C LEU A 451 -11.96 45.71 -56.18
N THR A 452 -12.25 44.90 -57.20
CA THR A 452 -13.63 44.64 -57.62
C THR A 452 -14.38 43.86 -56.55
N TRP A 453 -15.71 43.87 -56.59
CA TRP A 453 -16.52 43.13 -55.62
C TRP A 453 -16.23 41.62 -55.64
N GLU A 454 -15.99 41.03 -56.81
CA GLU A 454 -15.59 39.62 -56.96
C GLU A 454 -14.23 39.32 -56.31
N GLN A 455 -13.29 40.27 -56.36
CA GLN A 455 -11.99 40.12 -55.72
C GLN A 455 -12.09 40.27 -54.20
N LYS A 456 -12.90 41.22 -53.71
CA LYS A 456 -13.21 41.37 -52.28
C LYS A 456 -13.83 40.10 -51.71
N GLU A 457 -14.69 39.43 -52.47
CA GLU A 457 -15.32 38.17 -52.09
C GLU A 457 -14.30 37.03 -51.89
N LYS A 458 -13.38 36.87 -52.85
CA LYS A 458 -12.30 35.87 -52.74
C LYS A 458 -11.38 36.13 -51.55
N VAL A 459 -11.05 37.40 -51.29
CA VAL A 459 -10.24 37.81 -50.14
C VAL A 459 -10.98 37.50 -48.84
N LEU A 460 -12.27 37.85 -48.71
CA LEU A 460 -13.07 37.55 -47.52
C LEU A 460 -13.21 36.05 -47.28
N ARG A 461 -13.42 35.24 -48.33
CA ARG A 461 -13.44 33.76 -48.21
C ARG A 461 -12.11 33.22 -47.72
N LEU A 462 -11.00 33.74 -48.24
CA LEU A 462 -9.67 33.32 -47.83
C LEU A 462 -9.35 33.73 -46.39
N LEU A 463 -9.74 34.94 -45.97
CA LEU A 463 -9.61 35.40 -44.59
C LEU A 463 -10.46 34.55 -43.64
N PHE A 464 -11.71 34.27 -43.99
CA PHE A 464 -12.60 33.41 -43.21
C PHE A 464 -12.07 31.97 -43.10
N ALA A 465 -11.56 31.39 -44.19
CA ALA A 465 -10.94 30.08 -44.17
C ALA A 465 -9.67 30.06 -43.31
N LYS A 466 -8.82 31.08 -43.44
CA LYS A 466 -7.59 31.24 -42.64
C LYS A 466 -7.90 31.39 -41.15
N MET A 467 -8.91 32.18 -40.79
CA MET A 467 -9.39 32.32 -39.40
C MET A 467 -9.86 30.99 -38.83
N ASN A 468 -10.55 30.19 -39.63
CA ASN A 468 -11.04 28.87 -39.23
C ASN A 468 -9.98 27.76 -39.28
N GLY A 469 -8.73 28.07 -39.62
CA GLY A 469 -7.65 27.08 -39.75
C GLY A 469 -7.83 26.13 -40.93
N LEU A 470 -8.77 26.40 -41.83
CA LEU A 470 -8.97 25.65 -43.06
C LEU A 470 -7.93 26.13 -44.07
N ARG A 471 -6.91 25.30 -44.33
CA ARG A 471 -6.04 25.51 -45.49
C ARG A 471 -6.87 25.25 -46.74
N LEU A 472 -7.21 26.31 -47.47
CA LEU A 472 -7.70 26.21 -48.85
C LEU A 472 -6.66 25.40 -49.64
N ARG A 473 -7.05 24.23 -50.13
CA ARG A 473 -6.27 23.46 -51.11
C ARG A 473 -6.38 24.13 -52.47
#